data_AF-A0A1G8SXD8-F1
#
_entry.id   AF-A0A1G8SXD8-F1
#
_cell.length_a   1.000
_cell.length_b   1.000
_cell.length_c   1.000
_cell.angle_alpha   90.00
_cell.angle_beta   90.00
_cell.angle_gamma   90.00
#
_symmetry.space_group_name_H-M   'P 1'
#
loop_
_entity.id
_entity.type
_entity.pdbx_description
1 polymer ?
#
loop_
_entity_poly.entity_id
_entity_poly.type
_entity_poly.pdbx_seq_one_letter_code
_entity_poly.pdbx_strand_id
1 'polypeptide(L)' 'MAKKYASYADIDRDLEILKLEKEIHYERMTQSVQDTKESLSPGNLMGGVPKAALGFLGNLSGPIKGMAINFLLNKIFKK' A
#
# COMPACT_ATOMS: atom_id res chain seq x y z
N MET A 1 -10.07 -14.18 -24.28
CA MET A 1 -9.85 -14.17 -25.74
C MET A 1 -8.51 -13.49 -25.99
N ALA A 2 -7.57 -14.12 -26.69
CA ALA A 2 -6.28 -13.48 -26.99
C ALA A 2 -6.48 -12.31 -27.96
N LYS A 3 -5.82 -11.17 -27.70
CA LYS A 3 -5.85 -10.01 -28.61
C LYS A 3 -5.19 -10.42 -29.93
N LYS A 4 -5.89 -10.24 -31.06
CA LYS A 4 -5.35 -10.52 -32.39
C LYS A 4 -4.81 -9.21 -32.97
N TYR A 5 -3.53 -9.20 -33.30
CA TYR A 5 -2.87 -8.06 -33.94
C TYR A 5 -2.87 -8.26 -35.45
N ALA A 6 -3.16 -7.19 -36.20
CA ALA A 6 -3.11 -7.20 -37.66
C ALA A 6 -1.69 -6.91 -38.18
N SER A 7 -0.86 -6.21 -37.40
CA SER A 7 0.50 -5.85 -37.75
C SER A 7 1.43 -5.72 -36.53
N TYR A 8 2.74 -5.70 -36.76
CA TYR A 8 3.73 -5.39 -35.71
C TYR A 8 3.58 -3.96 -35.18
N ALA A 9 3.17 -3.01 -36.02
CA ALA A 9 2.93 -1.63 -35.60
C ALA A 9 1.81 -1.53 -34.54
N ASP A 10 0.82 -2.42 -34.60
CA ASP A 10 -0.24 -2.49 -33.58
C ASP A 10 0.31 -3.00 -32.24
N ILE A 11 1.26 -3.94 -32.28
CA ILE A 11 1.93 -4.47 -31.09
C ILE A 11 2.78 -3.36 -30.45
N ASP A 12 3.57 -2.64 -31.24
CA ASP A 12 4.45 -1.58 -30.74
C ASP A 12 3.66 -0.45 -30.08
N ARG A 13 2.53 -0.05 -30.69
CA ARG A 13 1.62 0.93 -30.10
C ARG A 13 1.05 0.47 -28.76
N ASP A 14 0.59 -0.78 -28.68
CA ASP A 14 0.09 -1.35 -27.43
C ASP A 14 1.19 -1.43 -26.35
N LEU A 15 2.42 -1.78 -26.74
CA LEU A 15 3.56 -1.80 -25.84
C LEU A 15 3.91 -0.40 -25.33
N GLU A 16 3.76 0.64 -26.16
CA GLU A 16 3.92 2.02 -25.75
C GLU A 16 2.83 2.45 -24.75
N ILE A 17 1.57 2.09 -25.02
CA ILE A 17 0.45 2.32 -24.07
C ILE A 17 0.74 1.63 -22.73
N LEU A 18 1.15 0.37 -22.75
CA LEU A 18 1.47 -0.38 -21.53
C LEU A 18 2.62 0.24 -20.73
N LYS A 19 3.62 0.83 -21.41
CA LYS A 19 4.70 1.57 -20.74
C LYS A 19 4.16 2.82 -20.06
N LEU A 20 3.37 3.62 -20.76
CA LEU A 20 2.75 4.83 -20.21
C LEU A 20 1.83 4.51 -19.02
N GLU A 21 0.99 3.48 -19.13
CA GLU A 21 0.13 3.02 -18.03
C GLU A 21 0.96 2.61 -16.82
N LYS A 22 2.05 1.85 -17.03
CA LYS A 22 2.96 1.46 -15.96
C LYS A 22 3.58 2.67 -15.25
N GLU A 23 4.02 3.68 -16.00
CA GLU A 23 4.57 4.92 -15.45
C GLU A 23 3.53 5.67 -14.61
N ILE A 24 2.31 5.84 -15.13
CA ILE A 24 1.19 6.46 -14.41
C ILE A 24 0.88 5.70 -13.12
N HIS A 25 0.84 4.36 -13.18
CA HIS A 25 0.60 3.53 -12.00
C HIS A 25 1.72 3.66 -10.96
N TYR A 26 2.98 3.74 -11.39
CA TYR A 26 4.11 3.93 -10.50
C TYR A 26 4.05 5.29 -9.78
N GLU A 27 3.74 6.37 -10.50
CA GLU A 27 3.58 7.69 -9.91
C GLU A 27 2.42 7.72 -8.91
N ARG A 28 1.25 7.17 -9.28
CA ARG A 28 0.10 7.05 -8.37
C ARG A 28 0.41 6.26 -7.12
N MET A 29 1.16 5.16 -7.26
CA MET A 29 1.59 4.36 -6.10
C MET A 29 2.50 5.19 -5.19
N THR A 30 3.48 5.89 -5.77
CA THR A 30 4.40 6.75 -5.01
C THR A 30 3.65 7.86 -4.28
N GLN A 31 2.72 8.53 -4.96
CA GLN A 31 1.83 9.53 -4.36
C GLN A 31 1.00 8.92 -3.23
N SER A 32 0.36 7.77 -3.46
CA SER A 32 -0.46 7.11 -2.43
C SER A 32 0.33 6.75 -1.17
N VAL A 33 1.61 6.34 -1.32
CA VAL A 33 2.50 6.06 -0.19
C VAL A 33 2.84 7.35 0.55
N GLN A 34 3.12 8.43 -0.17
CA GLN A 34 3.39 9.75 0.41
C GLN A 34 2.17 10.29 1.16
N ASP A 35 0.99 10.27 0.53
CA ASP A 35 -0.28 10.70 1.13
C ASP A 35 -0.62 9.87 2.37
N THR A 36 -0.42 8.55 2.28
CA THR A 36 -0.63 7.66 3.42
C THR A 36 0.34 8.01 4.55
N LYS A 37 1.62 8.23 4.26
CA LYS A 37 2.62 8.64 5.26
C LYS A 37 2.25 9.96 5.94
N GLU A 38 1.77 10.94 5.17
CA GLU A 38 1.30 12.21 5.71
C GLU A 38 0.05 12.04 6.58
N SER A 39 -0.93 11.25 6.12
CA SER A 39 -2.15 10.95 6.89
C SER A 39 -1.87 10.20 8.20
N LEU A 40 -0.84 9.34 8.20
CA LEU A 40 -0.36 8.59 9.36
C LEU A 40 0.66 9.37 10.21
N SER A 41 0.96 10.63 9.88
CA SER A 41 1.80 11.45 10.74
C SER A 41 1.07 11.75 12.06
N PRO A 42 1.77 11.77 13.21
CA PRO A 42 1.14 12.01 14.51
C PRO A 42 0.29 13.29 14.58
N GLY A 43 0.67 14.33 13.83
CA GLY A 43 -0.09 15.57 13.73
C GLY A 43 -1.44 15.41 13.02
N ASN A 44 -1.53 14.57 11.99
CA ASN A 44 -2.76 14.33 11.21
C ASN A 44 -3.64 13.23 11.82
N LEU A 45 -3.04 12.24 12.49
CA LEU A 45 -3.78 11.17 13.19
C LEU A 45 -4.61 11.67 14.36
N MET A 46 -4.21 12.80 14.95
CA MET A 46 -4.83 13.36 16.15
C MET A 46 -6.28 13.84 15.91
N GLY A 47 -6.66 14.10 14.64
CA GLY A 47 -8.03 14.45 14.25
C GLY A 47 -8.82 13.33 13.54
N GLY A 48 -8.14 12.35 12.94
CA GLY A 48 -8.77 11.37 12.06
C GLY A 48 -9.04 9.99 12.67
N VAL A 49 -8.30 9.58 13.70
CA VAL A 49 -8.48 8.25 14.29
C VAL A 49 -9.54 8.30 15.39
N PRO A 50 -10.63 7.52 15.31
CA PRO A 50 -11.63 7.46 16.37
C PRO A 50 -10.95 7.13 17.70
N LYS A 51 -11.24 7.92 18.74
CA LYS A 51 -10.74 7.67 20.11
C LYS A 51 -11.00 6.23 20.57
N ALA A 52 -12.06 5.60 20.06
CA ALA A 52 -12.39 4.19 20.26
C ALA A 52 -11.39 3.22 19.61
N ALA A 53 -10.87 3.52 18.41
CA ALA A 53 -9.84 2.71 17.75
C ALA A 53 -8.48 2.83 18.47
N LEU A 54 -8.10 4.06 18.85
CA LEU A 54 -6.90 4.28 19.70
C LEU A 54 -7.07 3.63 21.09
N GLY A 55 -8.26 3.73 21.68
CA GLY A 55 -8.61 3.11 22.95
C GLY A 55 -8.64 1.57 22.88
N PHE A 56 -9.12 0.99 21.78
CA PHE A 56 -9.08 -0.44 21.53
C PHE A 56 -7.65 -0.94 21.37
N LEU A 57 -6.84 -0.29 20.52
CA LEU A 57 -5.41 -0.60 20.38
C LEU A 57 -4.67 -0.41 21.70
N GLY A 58 -5.00 0.63 22.47
CA GLY A 58 -4.48 0.90 23.82
C GLY A 58 -4.85 -0.18 24.84
N ASN A 59 -6.09 -0.64 24.81
CA ASN A 59 -6.67 -1.64 25.71
C ASN A 59 -6.40 -3.09 25.30
N LEU A 60 -5.79 -3.36 24.14
CA LEU A 60 -5.21 -4.67 23.88
C LEU A 60 -4.24 -4.98 25.03
N SER A 61 -4.39 -6.15 25.68
CA SER A 61 -3.63 -6.44 26.89
C SER A 61 -2.13 -6.52 26.60
N GLY A 62 -1.32 -5.99 27.51
CA GLY A 62 0.15 -5.92 27.39
C GLY A 62 0.83 -7.23 26.94
N PRO A 63 0.42 -8.42 27.42
CA PRO A 63 0.99 -9.69 26.97
C PRO A 63 0.61 -10.06 25.53
N ILE A 64 -0.63 -9.80 25.12
CA ILE A 64 -1.13 -10.17 23.79
C ILE A 64 -0.57 -9.23 22.73
N LYS A 65 -0.40 -7.93 23.04
CA LYS A 65 0.32 -6.99 22.16
C LYS A 65 1.75 -7.46 21.90
N GLY A 66 2.50 -7.81 22.96
CA GLY A 66 3.86 -8.32 22.81
C GLY A 66 3.92 -9.60 21.97
N MET A 67 2.98 -10.52 22.16
CA MET A 67 2.92 -11.77 21.42
C MET A 67 2.56 -11.58 19.94
N ALA A 68 1.56 -10.76 19.63
CA ALA A 68 1.16 -10.45 18.25
C ALA A 68 2.25 -9.69 17.49
N ILE A 69 2.89 -8.71 18.14
CA ILE A 69 4.02 -7.96 17.57
C ILE A 69 5.20 -8.90 17.31
N ASN A 70 5.58 -9.75 18.26
CA ASN A 70 6.70 -10.68 18.09
C ASN A 70 6.41 -11.73 16.99
N PHE A 71 5.17 -12.18 16.85
CA PHE A 71 4.78 -13.10 15.78
C PHE A 71 4.86 -12.44 14.39
N LEU A 72 4.36 -11.20 14.27
CA LEU A 72 4.44 -10.44 13.02
C LEU A 72 5.89 -10.06 12.66
N LEU A 73 6.69 -9.62 13.64
CA LEU A 73 8.11 -9.34 13.44
C LEU A 73 8.88 -10.59 13.00
N ASN A 74 8.67 -11.73 13.66
CA ASN A 74 9.30 -12.99 13.25
C ASN A 74 8.84 -13.44 11.86
N LYS A 75 7.59 -13.18 11.47
CA LYS A 75 7.10 -13.54 10.13
C LYS A 75 7.65 -12.65 9.01
N ILE A 76 8.00 -11.40 9.33
CA ILE A 76 8.54 -10.43 8.37
C ILE A 76 10.07 -10.50 8.27
N PHE A 77 10.76 -10.69 9.39
CA PHE A 77 12.23 -10.72 9.44
C PHE A 77 12.84 -12.10 9.28
N LYS A 78 12.06 -13.17 9.46
CA LYS A 78 12.51 -14.54 9.19
C LYS A 78 12.05 -14.92 7.78
N LYS A 79 12.82 -14.47 6.80
CA LYS A 79 12.87 -15.09 5.47
C LYS A 79 13.71 -16.35 5.54
#